data_AF-A0A7X7KDG7-F1
#
_entry.id   AF-A0A7X7KDG7-F1
#
_cell.length_a   1.000
_cell.length_b   1.000
_cell.length_c   1.000
_cell.angle_alpha   90.00
_cell.angle_beta   90.00
_cell.angle_gamma   90.00
#
_symmetry.space_group_name_H-M   'P 1'
#
loop_
_entity.id
_entity.type
_entity.pdbx_description
1 polymer ?
#
loop_
_entity_poly.entity_id
_entity_poly.type
_entity_poly.pdbx_seq_one_letter_code
_entity_poly.pdbx_strand_id
1 'polypeptide(L)'
;MNAELLDQAPPAALESEVALLAGFTEAKRINPDIYIRADQFYDRRNAAIYQAMLDLEGEFGAWDDPALIAKLQHHPRWEKDGFDAAYAATVFSAPGLPSMAAYHARKIIDAWRRRSIGNAALDIFQASRNGFDTDELQRSLDRIKTTLDGDGDQPGVGQVVSRT
;
A
#
# COMPACT_ATOMS: atom_id res chain seq x y z
N MET A 1 8.67 11.65 27.90
CA MET A 1 8.23 11.01 26.64
C MET A 1 7.10 11.87 26.12
N ASN A 2 7.34 12.64 25.06
CA ASN A 2 6.45 13.74 24.64
C ASN A 2 5.14 13.17 24.09
N ALA A 3 4.01 13.59 24.66
CA ALA A 3 2.67 13.29 24.16
C ALA A 3 2.49 13.69 22.68
N GLU A 4 3.27 14.66 22.21
CA GLU A 4 3.31 15.14 20.81
C GLU A 4 3.64 14.06 19.77
N LEU A 5 4.35 12.99 20.14
CA LEU A 5 4.72 11.90 19.23
C LEU A 5 3.56 10.93 18.98
N LEU A 6 2.56 10.91 19.87
CA LEU A 6 1.33 10.11 19.74
C LEU A 6 0.20 10.89 19.04
N ASP A 7 0.27 12.23 19.02
CA ASP A 7 -0.73 13.10 18.38
C ASP A 7 -0.49 13.34 16.88
N GLN A 8 0.67 12.95 16.35
CA GLN A 8 0.94 13.05 14.91
C GLN A 8 0.17 11.99 14.14
N ALA A 9 -0.56 12.43 13.12
CA ALA A 9 -1.22 11.51 12.18
C ALA A 9 -0.19 10.52 11.61
N PRO A 10 -0.52 9.22 11.52
CA PRO A 10 0.40 8.22 11.01
C PRO A 10 0.88 8.59 9.60
N PRO A 11 2.15 8.28 9.23
CA PRO A 11 2.64 8.53 7.88
C PRO A 11 1.75 7.90 6.82
N ALA A 12 1.30 8.73 5.88
CA ALA A 12 0.43 8.36 4.77
C ALA A 12 0.81 9.16 3.51
N ALA A 13 0.61 8.55 2.34
CA ALA A 13 0.87 9.18 1.04
C ALA A 13 -0.43 9.21 0.21
N LEU A 14 -1.52 9.73 0.79
CA LEU A 14 -2.87 9.66 0.24
C LEU A 14 -2.99 10.14 -1.22
N GLU A 15 -2.34 11.26 -1.56
CA GLU A 15 -2.30 11.75 -2.94
C GLU A 15 -1.62 10.77 -3.89
N SER A 16 -0.55 10.12 -3.44
CA SER A 16 0.14 9.10 -4.24
C SER A 16 -0.68 7.83 -4.37
N GLU A 17 -1.44 7.43 -3.35
CA GLU A 17 -2.36 6.29 -3.45
C GLU A 17 -3.38 6.52 -4.56
N VAL A 18 -4.04 7.68 -4.55
CA VAL A 18 -5.02 8.04 -5.58
C VAL A 18 -4.36 8.15 -6.95
N ALA A 19 -3.22 8.83 -7.06
CA ALA A 19 -2.52 9.01 -8.35
C ALA A 19 -2.01 7.69 -8.94
N LEU A 20 -1.58 6.74 -8.09
CA LEU A 20 -1.18 5.40 -8.52
C LEU A 20 -2.38 4.63 -9.08
N LEU A 21 -3.49 4.60 -8.35
CA LEU A 21 -4.71 3.92 -8.78
C LEU A 21 -5.29 4.52 -10.06
N ALA A 22 -5.30 5.85 -10.16
CA ALA A 22 -5.70 6.56 -11.38
C ALA A 22 -4.79 6.18 -12.55
N GLY A 23 -3.47 6.15 -12.34
CA GLY A 23 -2.50 5.74 -13.37
C GLY A 23 -2.71 4.31 -13.87
N PHE A 24 -3.02 3.35 -12.99
CA PHE A 24 -3.36 1.98 -13.39
C PHE A 24 -4.73 1.90 -14.07
N THR A 25 -5.70 2.70 -13.62
CA THR A 25 -7.01 2.78 -14.26
C THR A 25 -6.90 3.34 -15.69
N GLU A 26 -6.05 4.34 -15.91
CA GLU A 26 -5.76 4.88 -17.24
C GLU A 26 -5.05 3.84 -18.13
N ALA A 27 -4.06 3.14 -17.58
CA ALA A 27 -3.32 2.10 -18.30
C ALA A 27 -4.14 0.83 -18.56
N LYS A 28 -5.24 0.62 -17.81
CA LYS A 28 -6.06 -0.60 -17.80
C LYS A 28 -5.28 -1.88 -17.47
N ARG A 29 -4.20 -1.72 -16.69
CA ARG A 29 -3.28 -2.78 -16.27
C ARG A 29 -2.39 -2.31 -15.13
N ILE A 30 -1.82 -3.26 -14.39
CA ILE A 30 -0.75 -2.98 -13.43
C ILE A 30 0.59 -2.92 -14.19
N ASN A 31 1.47 -2.01 -13.78
CA ASN A 31 2.85 -2.00 -14.26
C ASN A 31 3.62 -3.16 -13.60
N PRO A 32 4.14 -4.13 -14.38
CA PRO A 32 4.78 -5.32 -13.84
C PRO A 32 6.10 -5.04 -13.08
N ASP A 33 6.72 -3.88 -13.30
CA ASP A 33 7.94 -3.49 -12.60
C ASP A 33 7.66 -2.90 -11.20
N ILE A 34 6.38 -2.74 -10.85
CA ILE A 34 5.95 -2.17 -9.57
C ILE A 34 5.42 -3.28 -8.67
N TYR A 35 6.19 -3.57 -7.63
CA TYR A 35 5.81 -4.51 -6.57
C TYR A 35 5.32 -3.72 -5.37
N ILE A 36 4.01 -3.66 -5.19
CA ILE A 36 3.34 -3.07 -4.04
C ILE A 36 2.19 -3.99 -3.62
N ARG A 37 1.87 -4.03 -2.33
CA ARG A 37 0.79 -4.86 -1.78
C ARG A 37 -0.36 -3.99 -1.28
N ALA A 38 -1.58 -4.52 -1.29
CA ALA A 38 -2.76 -3.80 -0.83
C ALA A 38 -2.66 -3.34 0.65
N ASP A 39 -2.00 -4.12 1.52
CA ASP A 39 -1.79 -3.76 2.94
C ASP A 39 -0.85 -2.56 3.14
N GLN A 40 -0.15 -2.13 2.09
CA GLN A 40 0.76 -0.99 2.15
C GLN A 40 0.03 0.36 2.05
N PHE A 41 -1.15 0.37 1.43
CA PHE A 41 -2.02 1.55 1.39
C PHE A 41 -2.50 1.91 2.79
N TYR A 42 -2.54 3.21 3.08
CA TYR A 42 -3.08 3.75 4.31
C TYR A 42 -4.61 3.82 4.25
N ASP A 43 -5.18 4.32 3.14
CA ASP A 43 -6.63 4.33 2.96
C ASP A 43 -7.13 2.93 2.58
N ARG A 44 -7.98 2.35 3.43
CA ARG A 44 -8.53 1.01 3.24
C ARG A 44 -9.38 0.89 1.98
N ARG A 45 -9.94 1.99 1.49
CA ARG A 45 -10.74 2.05 0.27
C ARG A 45 -9.82 1.94 -0.94
N ASN A 46 -8.71 2.66 -0.94
CA ASN A 46 -7.67 2.55 -1.95
C ASN A 46 -7.05 1.14 -1.96
N ALA A 47 -6.80 0.55 -0.78
CA ALA A 47 -6.35 -0.84 -0.66
C ALA A 47 -7.31 -1.83 -1.33
N ALA A 48 -8.63 -1.66 -1.11
CA ALA A 48 -9.66 -2.50 -1.72
C ALA A 48 -9.72 -2.32 -3.25
N ILE A 49 -9.57 -1.09 -3.75
CA ILE A 49 -9.48 -0.82 -5.19
C ILE A 49 -8.25 -1.53 -5.79
N TYR A 50 -7.10 -1.39 -5.15
CA TYR A 50 -5.87 -2.03 -5.63
C TYR A 50 -5.98 -3.56 -5.62
N GLN A 51 -6.58 -4.15 -4.58
CA GLN A 51 -6.81 -5.59 -4.53
C GLN A 51 -7.70 -6.07 -5.68
N ALA A 52 -8.77 -5.34 -6.01
CA ALA A 52 -9.63 -5.69 -7.14
C ALA A 52 -8.87 -5.61 -8.48
N MET A 53 -7.96 -4.64 -8.65
CA MET A 53 -7.08 -4.57 -9.83
C MET A 53 -6.12 -5.76 -9.90
N LEU A 54 -5.51 -6.16 -8.78
CA LEU A 54 -4.65 -7.35 -8.71
C LEU A 54 -5.41 -8.62 -9.10
N ASP A 55 -6.63 -8.79 -8.59
CA ASP A 55 -7.46 -9.95 -8.89
C ASP A 55 -7.80 -10.01 -10.40
N LEU A 56 -8.14 -8.87 -11.01
CA LEU A 56 -8.44 -8.78 -12.44
C LEU A 56 -7.20 -8.96 -13.32
N GLU A 57 -6.05 -8.41 -12.93
CA GLU A 57 -4.78 -8.65 -13.61
C GLU A 57 -4.42 -10.15 -13.56
N GLY A 58 -4.64 -10.82 -12.42
CA GLY A 58 -4.41 -12.25 -12.28
C GLY A 58 -5.35 -13.13 -13.12
N GLU A 59 -6.60 -12.69 -13.31
CA GLU A 59 -7.61 -13.41 -14.10
C GLU A 59 -7.46 -13.17 -15.62
N PHE A 60 -7.11 -11.94 -16.03
CA PHE A 60 -7.23 -11.51 -17.43
C PHE A 60 -6.00 -10.76 -17.99
N GLY A 61 -5.04 -10.34 -17.15
CA GLY A 61 -3.84 -9.58 -17.52
C GLY A 61 -4.09 -8.11 -17.94
N ALA A 62 -5.36 -7.70 -17.99
CA ALA A 62 -5.83 -6.34 -18.22
C ALA A 62 -7.32 -6.28 -17.84
N TRP A 63 -7.89 -5.08 -17.71
CA TRP A 63 -9.32 -4.92 -17.37
C TRP A 63 -9.96 -3.73 -18.09
N ASP A 64 -11.28 -3.65 -18.05
CA ASP A 64 -12.03 -2.43 -18.37
C ASP A 64 -12.72 -1.86 -17.12
N ASP A 65 -13.23 -0.63 -17.23
CA ASP A 65 -13.88 0.04 -16.09
C ASP A 65 -15.13 -0.70 -15.58
N PRO A 66 -16.01 -1.24 -16.45
CA PRO A 66 -17.14 -2.06 -16.01
C PRO A 66 -16.71 -3.29 -15.21
N ALA A 67 -15.68 -4.02 -15.63
CA ALA A 67 -15.18 -5.19 -14.90
C ALA A 67 -14.61 -4.80 -13.53
N LEU A 68 -13.85 -3.70 -13.47
CA LEU A 68 -13.33 -3.18 -12.20
C LEU A 68 -14.45 -2.78 -11.24
N ILE A 69 -15.44 -2.01 -11.71
CA ILE A 69 -16.60 -1.64 -10.89
C ILE A 69 -17.38 -2.86 -10.43
N ALA A 70 -17.64 -3.83 -11.32
CA ALA A 70 -18.32 -5.06 -10.96
C ALA A 70 -17.56 -5.83 -9.88
N LYS A 71 -16.23 -5.91 -9.96
CA LYS A 71 -15.39 -6.53 -8.92
C LYS A 71 -15.51 -5.80 -7.58
N LEU A 72 -15.48 -4.46 -7.60
CA LEU A 72 -15.60 -3.63 -6.39
C LEU A 72 -16.97 -3.77 -5.72
N GLN A 73 -18.05 -3.88 -6.49
CA GLN A 73 -19.41 -4.09 -5.96
C GLN A 73 -19.55 -5.39 -5.16
N HIS A 74 -18.73 -6.40 -5.44
CA HIS A 74 -18.71 -7.66 -4.69
C HIS A 74 -17.79 -7.62 -3.47
N HIS A 75 -17.05 -6.53 -3.25
CA HIS A 75 -16.16 -6.40 -2.10
C HIS A 75 -16.98 -6.31 -0.80
N PRO A 76 -16.61 -7.01 0.31
CA PRO A 76 -17.41 -7.04 1.55
C PRO A 76 -17.64 -5.69 2.23
N ARG A 77 -16.82 -4.68 1.87
CA ARG A 77 -16.88 -3.31 2.37
C ARG A 77 -17.55 -2.34 1.40
N TRP A 78 -18.02 -2.79 0.24
CA TRP A 78 -18.77 -1.94 -0.67
C TRP A 78 -19.98 -1.31 0.06
N GLU A 79 -20.20 -0.03 -0.20
CA GLU A 79 -21.21 0.82 0.47
C GLU A 79 -21.03 0.94 1.99
N LYS A 80 -19.79 0.76 2.50
CA LYS A 80 -19.44 0.99 3.90
C LYS A 80 -18.32 2.00 4.03
N ASP A 81 -18.35 2.79 5.10
CA ASP A 81 -17.29 3.75 5.44
C ASP A 81 -16.94 4.73 4.28
N GLY A 82 -17.94 5.08 3.46
CA GLY A 82 -17.77 5.94 2.29
C GLY A 82 -16.96 5.30 1.15
N PHE A 83 -16.92 3.97 1.09
CA PHE A 83 -16.42 3.21 -0.07
C PHE A 83 -17.57 2.81 -0.97
N ASP A 84 -17.82 3.58 -2.01
CA ASP A 84 -18.94 3.39 -2.93
C ASP A 84 -18.56 3.80 -4.36
N ALA A 85 -19.55 3.79 -5.26
CA ALA A 85 -19.38 4.18 -6.65
C ALA A 85 -18.89 5.62 -6.82
N ALA A 86 -19.34 6.55 -5.97
CA ALA A 86 -18.92 7.95 -6.05
C ALA A 86 -17.45 8.12 -5.65
N TYR A 87 -17.01 7.42 -4.60
CA TYR A 87 -15.61 7.39 -4.22
C TYR A 87 -14.72 6.77 -5.30
N ALA A 88 -15.10 5.59 -5.81
CA ALA A 88 -14.36 4.93 -6.88
C ALA A 88 -14.26 5.83 -8.13
N ALA A 89 -15.36 6.46 -8.55
CA ALA A 89 -15.35 7.40 -9.67
C ALA A 89 -14.44 8.62 -9.42
N THR A 90 -14.35 9.10 -8.18
CA THR A 90 -13.42 10.19 -7.81
C THR A 90 -11.97 9.76 -7.97
N VAL A 91 -11.62 8.54 -7.55
CA VAL A 91 -10.27 7.99 -7.74
C VAL A 91 -9.97 7.80 -9.22
N PHE A 92 -10.90 7.25 -10.00
CA PHE A 92 -10.68 6.97 -11.42
C PHE A 92 -10.60 8.23 -12.28
N SER A 93 -11.24 9.31 -11.85
CA SER A 93 -11.20 10.60 -12.54
C SER A 93 -10.03 11.49 -12.08
N ALA A 94 -9.25 11.05 -11.09
CA ALA A 94 -8.12 11.82 -10.59
C ALA A 94 -6.98 11.86 -11.62
N PRO A 95 -6.12 12.89 -11.60
CA PRO A 95 -4.96 12.95 -12.48
C PRO A 95 -3.96 11.84 -12.10
N GLY A 96 -3.85 10.81 -12.93
CA GLY A 96 -2.89 9.72 -12.79
C GLY A 96 -2.17 9.46 -14.10
N LEU A 97 -0.84 9.58 -14.08
CA LEU A 97 -0.01 9.25 -15.25
C LEU A 97 0.61 7.86 -15.05
N PRO A 98 0.38 6.90 -15.96
CA PRO A 98 1.00 5.57 -15.88
C PRO A 98 2.53 5.63 -15.74
N SER A 99 3.17 6.61 -16.38
CA SER A 99 4.63 6.83 -16.32
C SER A 99 5.14 7.26 -14.94
N MET A 100 4.28 7.78 -14.07
CA MET A 100 4.62 8.21 -12.70
C MET A 100 4.26 7.15 -11.65
N ALA A 101 3.72 5.99 -12.05
CA ALA A 101 3.27 4.96 -11.12
C ALA A 101 4.39 4.51 -10.17
N ALA A 102 5.62 4.29 -10.66
CA ALA A 102 6.74 3.86 -9.83
C ALA A 102 7.12 4.91 -8.76
N TYR A 103 7.02 6.19 -9.10
CA TYR A 103 7.25 7.29 -8.17
C TYR A 103 6.21 7.31 -7.04
N HIS A 104 4.93 7.14 -7.39
CA HIS A 104 3.85 7.11 -6.40
C HIS A 104 3.90 5.86 -5.52
N ALA A 105 4.15 4.68 -6.10
CA ALA A 105 4.34 3.44 -5.36
C ALA A 105 5.46 3.55 -4.32
N ARG A 106 6.61 4.12 -4.68
CA ARG A 106 7.71 4.35 -3.74
C ARG A 106 7.30 5.23 -2.55
N LYS A 107 6.55 6.30 -2.78
CA LYS A 107 6.03 7.16 -1.70
C LYS A 107 5.11 6.40 -0.74
N ILE A 108 4.25 5.52 -1.25
CA ILE A 108 3.35 4.70 -0.44
C ILE A 108 4.15 3.71 0.40
N ILE A 109 5.11 3.01 -0.21
CA ILE A 109 5.99 2.05 0.48
C ILE A 109 6.79 2.76 1.58
N ASP A 110 7.38 3.94 1.30
CA ASP A 110 8.13 4.70 2.30
C ASP A 110 7.24 5.14 3.48
N ALA A 111 6.00 5.57 3.21
CA ALA A 111 5.04 5.90 4.27
C ALA A 111 4.64 4.68 5.09
N TRP A 112 4.36 3.55 4.44
CA TRP A 112 4.05 2.28 5.11
C TRP A 112 5.19 1.78 5.98
N ARG A 113 6.44 1.85 5.51
CA ARG A 113 7.63 1.46 6.30
C ARG A 113 7.74 2.29 7.57
N ARG A 114 7.60 3.62 7.46
CA ARG A 114 7.65 4.53 8.62
C ARG A 114 6.53 4.22 9.63
N ARG A 115 5.31 3.99 9.15
CA ARG A 115 4.17 3.59 9.99
C ARG A 115 4.40 2.24 10.67
N SER A 116 4.94 1.27 9.95
CA SER A 116 5.22 -0.08 10.47
C SER A 116 6.27 -0.05 11.57
N ILE A 117 7.35 0.72 11.39
CA ILE A 117 8.37 0.96 12.42
C ILE A 117 7.75 1.65 13.65
N GLY A 118 6.91 2.66 13.44
CA GLY A 118 6.23 3.37 14.53
C GLY A 118 5.33 2.45 15.37
N ASN A 119 4.48 1.66 14.71
CA ASN A 119 3.60 0.69 15.37
C ASN A 119 4.40 -0.34 16.18
N ALA A 120 5.48 -0.83 15.58
CA ALA A 120 6.36 -1.77 16.24
C ALA A 120 7.08 -1.20 17.48
N ALA A 121 7.55 0.05 17.40
CA ALA A 121 8.13 0.72 18.56
C ALA A 121 7.10 0.89 19.68
N LEU A 122 5.83 1.13 19.32
CA LEU A 122 4.73 1.19 20.27
C LEU A 122 4.42 -0.17 20.91
N ASP A 123 4.39 -1.25 20.12
CA ASP A 123 4.24 -2.63 20.61
C ASP A 123 5.34 -2.97 21.64
N ILE A 124 6.60 -2.67 21.31
CA ILE A 124 7.76 -2.86 22.21
C ILE A 124 7.59 -2.07 23.51
N PHE A 125 7.17 -0.80 23.41
CA PHE A 125 6.96 0.04 24.57
C PHE A 125 5.83 -0.50 25.47
N GLN A 126 4.72 -0.95 24.89
CA GLN A 126 3.60 -1.54 25.63
C GLN A 126 4.00 -2.85 26.32
N ALA A 127 4.71 -3.74 25.62
CA ALA A 127 5.23 -4.99 26.19
C ALA A 127 6.18 -4.72 27.38
N SER A 128 7.04 -3.69 27.29
CA SER A 128 7.93 -3.31 28.40
C SER A 128 7.18 -2.87 29.66
N ARG A 129 5.99 -2.25 29.51
CA ARG A 129 5.17 -1.78 30.64
C ARG A 129 4.39 -2.88 31.32
N ASN A 130 4.05 -3.95 30.61
CA ASN A 130 3.27 -5.07 31.15
C ASN A 130 4.12 -6.12 31.87
N GLY A 131 5.41 -5.83 32.11
CA GLY A 131 6.35 -6.72 32.80
C GLY A 131 7.08 -7.63 31.82
N PHE A 132 7.96 -7.05 30.99
CA PHE A 132 8.97 -7.72 30.13
C PHE A 132 8.70 -9.20 29.82
N ASP A 133 7.60 -9.49 29.13
CA ASP A 133 7.46 -10.79 28.47
C ASP A 133 8.42 -10.78 27.26
N THR A 134 9.56 -11.44 27.46
CA THR A 134 10.65 -11.49 26.46
C THR A 134 10.17 -12.20 25.19
N ASP A 135 9.20 -13.11 25.30
CA ASP A 135 8.63 -13.81 24.15
C ASP A 135 7.72 -12.89 23.33
N GLU A 136 6.98 -11.98 23.98
CA GLU A 136 6.14 -10.98 23.30
C GLU A 136 6.99 -9.92 22.58
N LEU A 137 8.11 -9.52 23.20
CA LEU A 137 9.10 -8.65 22.59
C LEU A 137 9.74 -9.29 21.36
N GLN A 138 10.20 -10.54 21.48
CA GLN A 138 10.81 -11.28 20.39
C GLN A 138 9.82 -11.45 19.22
N ARG A 139 8.57 -11.82 19.51
CA ARG A 139 7.49 -11.89 18.51
C ARG A 139 7.27 -10.56 17.80
N SER A 140 7.33 -9.44 18.52
CA SER A 140 7.17 -8.10 17.93
C SER A 140 8.35 -7.73 17.03
N LEU A 141 9.58 -8.06 17.44
CA LEU A 141 10.79 -7.89 16.62
C LEU A 141 10.78 -8.75 15.36
N ASP A 142 10.35 -10.01 15.46
CA ASP A 142 10.26 -10.92 14.31
C ASP A 142 9.21 -10.46 13.30
N ARG A 143 8.09 -9.88 13.76
CA ARG A 143 7.10 -9.23 12.89
C ARG A 143 7.72 -8.05 12.13
N ILE A 144 8.47 -7.18 12.81
CA ILE A 144 9.18 -6.07 12.16
C ILE A 144 10.14 -6.58 11.11
N LYS A 145 10.97 -7.55 11.48
CA LYS A 145 11.99 -8.11 10.60
C LYS A 145 11.35 -8.70 9.35
N THR A 146 10.30 -9.50 9.51
CA THR A 146 9.54 -10.04 8.36
C THR A 146 8.93 -8.94 7.50
N THR A 147 8.41 -7.88 8.13
CA THR A 147 7.82 -6.71 7.45
C THR A 147 8.85 -5.93 6.64
N LEU A 148 10.11 -5.87 7.10
CA LEU A 148 11.23 -5.21 6.43
C LEU A 148 11.94 -6.11 5.40
N ASP A 149 12.08 -7.40 5.69
CA ASP A 149 12.81 -8.39 4.87
C ASP A 149 11.96 -8.89 3.68
N GLY A 150 10.64 -8.77 3.72
CA GLY A 150 9.76 -9.02 2.56
C GLY A 150 9.99 -8.08 1.36
N ASP A 151 10.94 -7.15 1.48
CA ASP A 151 11.43 -6.23 0.44
C ASP A 151 12.88 -6.54 0.01
N GLY A 152 13.56 -7.50 0.66
CA GLY A 152 14.99 -7.77 0.49
C GLY A 152 15.35 -8.61 -0.74
N ASP A 153 14.38 -9.23 -1.40
CA ASP A 153 14.59 -10.07 -2.60
C ASP A 153 14.36 -9.27 -3.90
N GLN A 154 14.92 -8.06 -3.96
CA GLN A 154 14.98 -7.28 -5.19
C GLN A 154 16.28 -7.62 -5.95
N PRO A 155 16.22 -8.26 -7.14
CA PRO A 155 17.36 -8.24 -8.04
C PRO A 155 17.64 -6.77 -8.39
N GLY A 156 18.87 -6.33 -8.10
CA GLY A 156 19.30 -4.95 -8.27
C GLY A 156 18.95 -4.41 -9.65
N VAL A 157 18.26 -3.27 -9.67
CA VAL A 157 18.02 -2.46 -10.86
C VAL A 157 19.38 -2.24 -11.55
N GLY A 158 19.45 -2.71 -12.80
CA GLY A 158 20.68 -3.00 -13.51
C GLY A 158 21.74 -1.90 -13.45
N GLN A 159 22.97 -2.34 -13.23
CA GLN A 159 24.13 -1.68 -13.82
C GLN A 159 23.84 -1.49 -15.31
N VAL A 160 23.64 -0.24 -15.73
CA VAL A 160 23.81 0.17 -17.11
C VAL A 160 25.28 -0.04 -17.44
N VAL A 161 25.62 -1.22 -17.93
CA VAL A 161 26.90 -1.46 -18.59
C VAL A 161 26.77 -0.82 -19.96
N SER A 162 27.21 0.44 -20.07
CA SER A 162 27.59 1.02 -21.34
C SER A 162 28.61 0.09 -22.00
N ARG A 163 28.22 -0.54 -23.11
CA ARG A 163 29.19 -1.03 -24.08
C ARG A 163 29.06 -0.20 -25.34
N THR A 164 30.19 0.44 -25.60
CA THR A 164 30.61 1.18 -26.80
C THR A 164 30.44 0.35 -28.06
#